data_AF-A0A939X4C4-F1
#
_entry.id   AF-A0A939X4C4-F1
#
_cell.length_a   1.000
_cell.length_b   1.000
_cell.length_c   1.000
_cell.angle_alpha   90.00
_cell.angle_beta   90.00
_cell.angle_gamma   90.00
#
_symmetry.space_group_name_H-M   'P 1'
#
loop_
_entity.id
_entity.type
_entity.pdbx_description
1 polymer ?
#
loop_
_entity_poly.entity_id
_entity_poly.type
_entity_poly.pdbx_seq_one_letter_code
_entity_poly.pdbx_strand_id
1 'polypeptide(L)'
;DLCGIIRAAKGRIHFAHVRNLYHEAPGKFEEAAHLSADGSFDMYAIMKTLHDTGFDGIIRPDHGRTIWGEVSMPGYGLYDRALGAAYLNGLWEAIEKS
;
A
#
# COMPACT_ATOMS: atom_id res chain seq x y z
N ASP A 1 13.31 7.10 -2.12
CA ASP A 1 12.08 7.90 -2.09
C ASP A 1 11.08 7.31 -3.08
N LEU A 2 9.99 6.70 -2.59
CA LEU A 2 8.97 6.08 -3.43
C LEU A 2 8.16 7.12 -4.22
N CYS A 3 7.83 8.25 -3.60
CA CYS A 3 7.08 9.31 -4.27
C CYS A 3 7.88 9.93 -5.42
N GLY A 4 9.20 10.10 -5.25
CA GLY A 4 10.11 10.49 -6.32
C GLY A 4 10.10 9.50 -7.49
N ILE A 5 10.10 8.19 -7.22
CA ILE A 5 10.01 7.15 -8.26
C ILE A 5 8.68 7.23 -9.01
N ILE A 6 7.55 7.38 -8.30
CA ILE A 6 6.22 7.50 -8.91
C ILE A 6 6.18 8.69 -9.87
N ARG A 7 6.67 9.87 -9.44
CA ARG A 7 6.74 11.07 -10.28
C ARG A 7 7.62 10.86 -11.51
N ALA A 8 8.78 10.24 -11.34
CA ALA A 8 9.69 9.94 -12.45
C ALA A 8 9.08 8.95 -13.47
N ALA A 9 8.23 8.03 -13.01
CA ALA A 9 7.56 7.01 -13.81
C ALA A 9 6.15 7.40 -14.27
N LYS A 10 5.74 8.68 -14.11
CA LYS A 10 4.41 9.18 -14.54
C LYS A 10 4.06 8.72 -15.96
N GLY A 11 2.85 8.18 -16.12
CA GLY A 11 2.34 7.64 -17.39
C GLY A 11 2.93 6.29 -17.82
N ARG A 12 3.80 5.68 -17.01
CA ARG A 12 4.42 4.36 -17.27
C ARG A 12 4.15 3.32 -16.18
N ILE A 13 3.43 3.69 -15.12
CA ILE A 13 2.98 2.75 -14.10
C ILE A 13 1.61 2.23 -14.53
N HIS A 14 1.53 0.93 -14.84
CA HIS A 14 0.28 0.30 -15.32
C HIS A 14 -0.42 -0.53 -14.24
N PHE A 15 0.29 -0.85 -13.16
CA PHE A 15 -0.22 -1.68 -12.07
C PHE A 15 0.52 -1.33 -10.77
N ALA A 16 -0.21 -1.22 -9.65
CA ALA A 16 0.36 -0.88 -8.36
C ALA A 16 0.03 -1.94 -7.30
N HIS A 17 1.08 -2.49 -6.70
CA HIS A 17 1.01 -3.26 -5.48
C HIS A 17 1.26 -2.30 -4.32
N VAL A 18 0.24 -2.02 -3.52
CA VAL A 18 0.33 -1.02 -2.46
C VAL A 18 0.19 -1.74 -1.12
N ARG A 19 1.33 -1.90 -0.44
CA ARG A 19 1.46 -2.49 0.90
C ARG A 19 2.47 -1.71 1.72
N ASN A 20 2.46 -1.91 3.03
CA ASN A 20 3.40 -1.27 3.95
C ASN A 20 4.43 -2.30 4.46
N LEU A 21 5.60 -1.80 4.84
CA LEU A 21 6.70 -2.58 5.42
C LEU A 21 7.19 -1.87 6.68
N TYR A 22 7.54 -2.64 7.70
CA TYR A 22 8.27 -2.13 8.85
C TYR A 22 9.76 -2.45 8.70
N HIS A 23 10.61 -1.41 8.68
CA HIS A 23 12.06 -1.55 8.57
C HIS A 23 12.70 -1.49 9.96
N GLU A 24 13.18 -2.64 10.43
CA GLU A 24 13.87 -2.71 11.72
C GLU A 24 15.31 -2.20 11.65
N ALA A 25 16.01 -2.50 10.54
CA ALA A 25 17.41 -2.17 10.34
C ALA A 25 17.76 -2.19 8.84
N PRO A 26 18.93 -1.67 8.41
CA PRO A 26 19.38 -1.78 7.03
C PRO A 26 19.36 -3.24 6.53
N GLY A 27 18.55 -3.52 5.50
CA GLY A 27 18.39 -4.86 4.93
C GLY A 27 17.50 -5.81 5.72
N LYS A 28 16.89 -5.38 6.84
CA LYS A 28 15.96 -6.17 7.65
C LYS A 28 14.60 -5.49 7.75
N PHE A 29 13.57 -6.14 7.22
CA PHE A 29 12.20 -5.65 7.24
C PHE A 29 11.19 -6.79 7.37
N GLU A 30 9.98 -6.45 7.77
CA GLU A 30 8.83 -7.34 7.82
C GLU A 30 7.59 -6.70 7.18
N GLU A 31 6.64 -7.56 6.76
CA GLU A 31 5.34 -7.11 6.26
C GLU A 31 4.52 -6.48 7.40
N ALA A 32 3.96 -5.30 7.15
CA ALA A 32 3.15 -4.57 8.13
C ALA A 32 1.69 -4.47 7.68
N ALA A 33 0.81 -4.04 8.59
CA ALA A 33 -0.53 -3.61 8.21
C ALA A 33 -0.43 -2.43 7.22
N HIS A 34 -1.43 -2.26 6.34
CA HIS A 34 -1.42 -1.17 5.37
C HIS A 34 -1.48 0.22 5.97
N LEU A 35 -1.88 0.38 7.24
CA LEU A 35 -1.94 1.68 7.90
C LEU A 35 -0.54 2.30 8.00
N SER A 36 -0.38 3.59 7.64
CA SER A 36 0.92 4.27 7.71
C SER A 36 1.60 4.14 9.08
N ALA A 37 0.82 4.26 10.16
CA ALA A 37 1.32 4.22 11.54
C ALA A 37 1.87 2.84 11.97
N ASP A 38 1.50 1.78 11.27
CA ASP A 38 1.91 0.41 11.58
C ASP A 38 3.16 -0.03 10.80
N GLY A 39 3.68 0.82 9.90
CA GLY A 39 4.88 0.53 9.12
C GLY A 39 5.77 1.75 8.93
N SER A 40 6.65 1.68 7.95
CA SER A 40 7.68 2.70 7.68
C SER A 40 7.37 3.59 6.47
N PHE A 41 6.29 3.32 5.74
CA PHE A 41 5.88 4.14 4.60
C PHE A 41 4.68 5.03 4.94
N ASP A 42 4.73 6.27 4.44
CA ASP A 42 3.57 7.16 4.43
C ASP A 42 2.66 6.77 3.25
N MET A 43 1.63 5.99 3.57
CA MET A 43 0.71 5.45 2.59
C MET A 43 -0.21 6.52 1.99
N TYR A 44 -0.53 7.57 2.77
CA TYR A 44 -1.26 8.72 2.24
C TYR A 44 -0.43 9.44 1.18
N ALA A 45 0.84 9.75 1.46
CA ALA A 45 1.71 10.41 0.50
C ALA A 45 1.92 9.57 -0.77
N ILE A 46 2.04 8.25 -0.66
CA ILE A 46 2.17 7.34 -1.80
C ILE A 46 0.89 7.35 -2.64
N MET A 47 -0.27 7.14 -2.02
CA MET A 47 -1.57 7.13 -2.71
C MET A 47 -1.86 8.48 -3.36
N LYS A 48 -1.59 9.58 -2.66
CA LYS A 48 -1.74 10.94 -3.20
C LYS A 48 -0.81 11.17 -4.38
N THR A 49 0.43 10.69 -4.32
CA THR A 49 1.37 10.86 -5.44
C THR A 49 0.94 10.04 -6.66
N LEU A 50 0.40 8.83 -6.48
CA LEU A 50 -0.22 8.07 -7.58
C LEU A 50 -1.38 8.85 -8.20
N HIS A 51 -2.30 9.35 -7.36
CA HIS A 51 -3.45 10.14 -7.78
C HIS A 51 -3.04 11.42 -8.53
N ASP A 52 -2.20 12.27 -7.93
CA ASP A 52 -1.73 13.54 -8.50
C ASP A 52 -0.96 13.36 -9.82
N THR A 53 -0.34 12.19 -10.03
CA THR A 53 0.35 11.87 -11.29
C THR A 53 -0.58 11.33 -12.38
N GLY A 54 -1.88 11.19 -12.09
CA GLY A 54 -2.90 10.73 -13.02
C GLY A 54 -2.90 9.22 -13.23
N PHE A 55 -2.51 8.44 -12.21
CA PHE A 55 -2.58 6.98 -12.29
C PHE A 55 -4.04 6.51 -12.39
N ASP A 56 -4.35 5.76 -13.44
CA ASP A 56 -5.68 5.19 -13.74
C ASP A 56 -5.66 3.65 -13.82
N GLY A 57 -4.54 3.04 -13.45
CA GLY A 57 -4.36 1.59 -13.46
C GLY A 57 -4.99 0.87 -12.26
N ILE A 58 -4.78 -0.44 -12.21
CA ILE A 58 -5.30 -1.28 -11.12
C ILE A 58 -4.42 -1.12 -9.87
N ILE A 59 -5.03 -1.03 -8.69
CA ILE A 59 -4.36 -1.11 -7.40
C ILE A 59 -4.79 -2.40 -6.70
N ARG A 60 -3.84 -3.13 -6.11
CA ARG A 60 -4.15 -4.20 -5.16
C ARG A 60 -3.38 -4.01 -3.85
N PRO A 61 -3.92 -4.45 -2.69
CA PRO A 61 -3.27 -4.34 -1.38
C PRO A 61 -2.02 -5.23 -1.23
N ASP A 62 -1.71 -6.05 -2.23
CA ASP A 62 -0.59 -7.00 -2.21
C ASP A 62 -0.67 -8.06 -1.10
N HIS A 63 0.19 -7.96 -0.09
CA HIS A 63 0.25 -8.87 1.06
C HIS A 63 -0.43 -8.28 2.29
N GLY A 64 -0.84 -9.14 3.23
CA GLY A 64 -1.30 -8.75 4.56
C GLY A 64 -0.84 -9.73 5.63
N ARG A 65 -0.94 -9.34 6.89
CA ARG A 65 -0.62 -10.19 8.05
C ARG A 65 -1.61 -11.35 8.14
N THR A 66 -1.18 -12.46 8.73
CA THR A 66 -2.06 -13.56 9.10
C THR A 66 -2.78 -13.19 10.39
N ILE A 67 -4.07 -12.88 10.31
CA ILE A 67 -4.87 -12.44 11.47
C ILE A 67 -6.05 -13.36 11.72
N TRP A 68 -6.61 -13.27 12.94
CA TRP A 68 -7.87 -13.94 13.33
C TRP A 68 -7.90 -15.46 13.08
N GLY A 69 -6.75 -16.12 13.23
CA GLY A 69 -6.64 -17.57 13.11
C GLY A 69 -6.79 -18.10 11.69
N GLU A 70 -6.63 -17.26 10.66
CA GLU A 70 -6.66 -17.73 9.28
C GLU A 70 -5.49 -18.68 8.96
N VAL A 71 -5.77 -19.71 8.17
CA VAL A 71 -4.76 -20.64 7.66
C VAL A 71 -4.61 -20.39 6.17
N SER A 72 -3.50 -19.76 5.80
CA SER A 72 -3.20 -19.39 4.42
C SER A 72 -1.70 -19.44 4.16
N MET A 73 -1.31 -19.34 2.88
CA MET A 73 0.06 -18.96 2.56
C MET A 73 0.37 -17.58 3.17
N PRO A 74 1.59 -17.37 3.71
CA PRO A 74 1.99 -16.08 4.27
C PRO A 74 1.74 -14.95 3.27
N GLY A 75 1.11 -13.86 3.72
CA GLY A 75 0.78 -12.71 2.87
C GLY A 75 -0.55 -12.83 2.11
N TYR A 76 -1.08 -14.03 1.89
CA TYR A 76 -2.23 -14.27 1.02
C TYR A 76 -3.54 -14.60 1.76
N GLY A 77 -3.55 -14.43 3.08
CA GLY A 77 -4.77 -14.45 3.90
C GLY A 77 -5.83 -13.48 3.39
N LEU A 78 -7.11 -13.78 3.64
CA LEU A 78 -8.21 -12.92 3.18
C LEU A 78 -8.25 -11.62 3.99
N TYR A 79 -8.06 -11.73 5.31
CA TYR A 79 -8.54 -10.72 6.24
C TYR A 79 -7.76 -9.41 6.16
N ASP A 80 -6.45 -9.44 6.39
CA ASP A 80 -5.66 -8.22 6.42
C ASP A 80 -5.50 -7.59 5.03
N ARG A 81 -5.60 -8.39 3.95
CA ARG A 81 -5.69 -7.86 2.57
C ARG A 81 -7.01 -7.13 2.31
N ALA A 82 -8.13 -7.64 2.83
CA ALA A 82 -9.42 -6.97 2.70
C ALA A 82 -9.44 -5.65 3.50
N LEU A 83 -8.88 -5.64 4.70
CA LEU A 83 -8.67 -4.42 5.49
C LEU A 83 -7.79 -3.41 4.75
N GLY A 84 -6.69 -3.89 4.15
CA GLY A 84 -5.81 -3.08 3.32
C GLY A 84 -6.54 -2.45 2.13
N ALA A 85 -7.32 -3.22 1.37
CA ALA A 85 -8.10 -2.70 0.26
C ALA A 85 -9.11 -1.63 0.71
N ALA A 86 -9.81 -1.85 1.82
CA ALA A 86 -10.75 -0.89 2.38
C ALA A 86 -10.05 0.41 2.81
N TYR A 87 -8.89 0.31 3.46
CA TYR A 87 -8.07 1.46 3.84
C TYR A 87 -7.59 2.27 2.64
N LEU A 88 -7.07 1.60 1.60
CA LEU A 88 -6.61 2.26 0.38
C LEU A 88 -7.74 2.96 -0.37
N ASN A 89 -8.93 2.35 -0.42
CA ASN A 89 -10.13 3.02 -0.98
C ASN A 89 -10.48 4.27 -0.18
N GLY A 90 -10.43 4.21 1.16
CA GLY A 90 -10.68 5.37 2.02
C GLY A 90 -9.69 6.50 1.78
N LEU A 91 -8.40 6.20 1.63
CA LEU A 91 -7.39 7.20 1.24
C LEU A 91 -7.70 7.80 -0.13
N TRP A 92 -7.99 6.97 -1.13
CA TRP A 92 -8.27 7.43 -2.50
C TRP A 92 -9.49 8.35 -2.55
N GLU A 93 -10.59 7.97 -1.87
CA GLU A 93 -11.78 8.82 -1.77
C GLU A 93 -11.49 10.15 -1.06
N ALA A 94 -10.71 10.12 0.02
CA ALA A 94 -10.35 11.34 0.74
C ALA A 94 -9.47 12.27 -0.10
N ILE A 95 -8.55 11.72 -0.89
CA ILE A 95 -7.70 12.49 -1.82
C ILE A 95 -8.55 13.14 -2.93
N GLU A 96 -9.47 12.38 -3.54
CA GLU A 96 -10.37 12.88 -4.59
C GLU A 96 -11.25 14.05 -4.11
N LYS A 97 -11.63 14.04 -2.82
CA LYS A 97 -12.51 15.06 -2.21
C LYS A 97 -11.77 16.23 -1.57
N SER A 98 -10.43 16.24 -1.60
CA SER A 98 -9.58 17.25 -0.93
C SER A 98 -9.16 18.42 -1.82
#